data_AF-A0AAU3B695-F1
#
_entry.id   AF-A0AAU3B695-F1
#
_cell.length_a   1.000
_cell.length_b   1.000
_cell.length_c   1.000
_cell.angle_alpha   90.00
_cell.angle_beta   90.00
_cell.angle_gamma   90.00
#
_symmetry.space_group_name_H-M   'P 1'
#
loop_
_entity.id
_entity.type
_entity.pdbx_description
1 polymer ?
#
loop_
_entity_poly.entity_id
_entity_poly.type
_entity_poly.pdbx_seq_one_letter_code
_entity_poly.pdbx_strand_id
1 'polypeptide(L)'
;MMNQNDAPQLASLTAPSARPPTSLAITSAATARRHVQEMLREHGSTRSGDADQEAVIDLLLVVSELVTNAIRHGDGLAGFEAAFTDGGVRLAVRDNSDVVPAHAYGTGEIPKTHQANGYGWPLIIRLSRTVAIEPCPEGGKTIHVFVPLT
;
A
#
# COMPACT_ATOMS: atom_id res chain seq x y z
N MET A 1 -53.42 39.31 -7.45
CA MET A 1 -52.82 40.05 -8.58
C MET A 1 -51.33 40.08 -8.32
N MET A 2 -50.54 39.57 -9.27
CA MET A 2 -49.07 39.61 -9.35
C MET A 2 -48.52 41.03 -9.01
N ASN A 3 -47.29 41.28 -8.54
CA ASN A 3 -46.01 40.75 -9.00
C ASN A 3 -44.83 41.27 -8.13
N GLN A 4 -43.74 40.50 -8.11
CA GLN A 4 -42.32 40.92 -8.21
C GLN A 4 -41.75 42.03 -7.30
N ASN A 5 -40.84 41.64 -6.39
CA ASN A 5 -39.38 41.75 -6.54
C ASN A 5 -38.73 41.86 -5.16
N ASP A 6 -38.09 40.79 -4.70
CA ASP A 6 -36.81 40.90 -3.99
C ASP A 6 -36.12 39.54 -4.02
N ALA A 7 -35.03 39.46 -4.78
CA ALA A 7 -34.16 38.31 -4.84
C ALA A 7 -32.81 38.72 -4.24
N PRO A 8 -32.31 38.05 -3.19
CA PRO A 8 -30.89 38.07 -2.93
C PRO A 8 -30.22 36.98 -3.77
N GLN A 9 -29.38 37.45 -4.67
CA GLN A 9 -28.49 36.71 -5.55
C GLN A 9 -27.54 35.83 -4.73
N LEU A 10 -27.67 34.50 -4.87
CA LEU A 10 -26.72 33.53 -4.34
C LEU A 10 -25.39 33.71 -5.08
N ALA A 11 -24.41 34.27 -4.39
CA ALA A 11 -23.03 34.29 -4.84
C ALA A 11 -22.46 32.86 -4.77
N SER A 12 -22.55 32.14 -5.89
CA SER A 12 -21.79 30.91 -6.11
C SER A 12 -20.31 31.26 -6.26
N LEU A 13 -19.58 31.22 -5.16
CA LEU A 13 -18.12 31.17 -5.16
C LEU A 13 -17.71 29.75 -5.57
N THR A 14 -17.61 29.53 -6.88
CA THR A 14 -16.88 28.38 -7.43
C THR A 14 -15.41 28.53 -7.04
N ALA A 15 -15.02 27.85 -5.96
CA ALA A 15 -13.62 27.59 -5.68
C ALA A 15 -13.06 26.72 -6.82
N PRO A 16 -11.84 26.98 -7.31
CA PRO A 16 -11.22 26.13 -8.31
C PRO A 16 -11.10 24.73 -7.73
N SER A 17 -11.72 23.76 -8.41
CA SER A 17 -11.52 22.34 -8.16
C SER A 17 -10.02 22.08 -8.25
N ALA A 18 -9.36 22.03 -7.10
CA ALA A 18 -7.99 21.60 -6.99
C ALA A 18 -8.01 20.14 -7.44
N ARG A 19 -7.64 19.94 -8.71
CA ARG A 19 -7.36 18.63 -9.27
C ARG A 19 -6.44 17.94 -8.25
N PRO A 20 -6.84 16.79 -7.66
CA PRO A 20 -5.90 16.07 -6.82
C PRO A 20 -4.65 15.83 -7.68
N PRO A 21 -3.44 15.93 -7.10
CA PRO A 21 -2.25 15.52 -7.82
C PRO A 21 -2.55 14.15 -8.39
N THR A 22 -2.34 13.96 -9.69
CA THR A 22 -2.46 12.65 -10.33
C THR A 22 -1.49 11.72 -9.62
N SER A 23 -1.97 11.07 -8.56
CA SER A 23 -1.34 9.90 -7.97
C SER A 23 -1.21 8.95 -9.14
N LEU A 24 0.02 8.74 -9.59
CA LEU A 24 0.29 7.76 -10.63
C LEU A 24 -0.31 6.45 -10.12
N ALA A 25 -1.38 6.00 -10.78
CA ALA A 25 -2.08 4.80 -10.35
C ALA A 25 -1.04 3.68 -10.19
N ILE A 26 -0.89 3.19 -8.96
CA ILE A 26 0.02 2.09 -8.68
C ILE A 26 -0.59 0.86 -9.35
N THR A 27 0.06 0.38 -10.40
CA THR A 27 -0.44 -0.71 -11.26
C THR A 27 0.56 -1.87 -11.37
N SER A 28 1.75 -1.70 -10.82
CA SER A 28 2.83 -2.69 -10.85
C SER A 28 3.73 -2.57 -9.62
N ALA A 29 4.51 -3.63 -9.33
CA ALA A 29 5.54 -3.59 -8.30
C ALA A 29 6.59 -2.51 -8.56
N ALA A 30 6.90 -2.20 -9.83
CA ALA A 30 7.84 -1.14 -10.18
C ALA A 30 7.29 0.25 -9.85
N THR A 31 6.02 0.53 -10.13
CA THR A 31 5.38 1.80 -9.76
C THR A 31 5.23 1.94 -8.25
N ALA A 32 4.90 0.85 -7.55
CA ALA A 32 4.79 0.84 -6.09
C ALA A 32 6.12 1.14 -5.42
N ARG A 33 7.21 0.46 -5.83
CA ARG A 33 8.56 0.73 -5.32
C ARG A 33 8.98 2.17 -5.57
N ARG A 34 8.75 2.71 -6.77
CA ARG A 34 9.11 4.09 -7.10
C ARG A 34 8.41 5.07 -6.17
N HIS A 35 7.11 4.88 -5.96
CA HIS A 35 6.33 5.71 -5.04
C HIS A 35 6.88 5.68 -3.61
N VAL A 36 7.20 4.49 -3.09
CA VAL A 36 7.80 4.34 -1.75
C VAL A 36 9.21 4.95 -1.68
N GLN A 37 10.01 4.82 -2.75
CA GLN A 37 11.34 5.46 -2.83
C GLN A 37 11.25 6.99 -2.85
N GLU A 38 10.29 7.57 -3.57
CA GLU A 38 10.02 9.01 -3.57
C GLU A 38 9.62 9.47 -2.17
N MET A 39 8.70 8.76 -1.54
CA MET A 39 8.30 9.02 -0.16
C MET A 39 9.50 8.94 0.81
N LEU A 40 10.35 7.92 0.71
CA LEU A 40 11.58 7.79 1.51
C LEU A 40 12.53 8.97 1.31
N ARG A 41 12.70 9.47 0.08
CA ARG A 41 13.56 10.62 -0.20
C ARG A 41 13.01 11.91 0.41
N GLU A 42 11.71 12.11 0.34
CA GLU A 42 11.04 13.28 0.93
C GLU A 42 11.15 13.30 2.46
N HIS A 43 11.09 12.12 3.09
CA HIS A 43 11.21 11.98 4.55
C HIS A 43 12.66 11.91 5.04
N GLY A 44 13.60 11.47 4.19
CA GLY A 44 14.89 10.93 4.58
C GLY A 44 16.11 11.84 4.42
N SER A 45 15.97 13.16 4.47
CA SER A 45 17.13 14.08 4.33
C SER A 45 18.22 13.94 5.44
N THR A 46 18.08 13.01 6.40
CA THR A 46 18.98 12.87 7.57
C THR A 46 19.40 11.43 7.95
N ARG A 47 19.11 10.39 7.15
CA ARG A 47 19.50 8.98 7.44
C ARG A 47 20.56 8.48 6.45
N SER A 48 21.66 7.90 6.92
CA SER A 48 22.83 7.60 6.07
C SER A 48 23.70 6.43 6.56
N GLY A 49 23.16 5.48 7.34
CA GLY A 49 23.88 4.27 7.77
C GLY A 49 23.60 3.03 6.92
N ASP A 50 24.48 2.02 6.96
CA ASP A 50 24.31 0.73 6.26
C ASP A 50 23.04 -0.02 6.72
N ALA A 51 22.71 0.05 8.01
CA ALA A 51 21.48 -0.52 8.57
C ALA A 51 20.22 0.16 8.00
N ASP A 52 20.28 1.47 7.74
CA ASP A 52 19.18 2.19 7.09
C ASP A 52 18.99 1.69 5.64
N GLN A 53 20.09 1.37 4.95
CA GLN A 53 20.03 0.87 3.57
C GLN A 53 19.44 -0.54 3.49
N GLU A 54 19.81 -1.44 4.41
CA GLU A 54 19.24 -2.80 4.50
C GLU A 54 17.73 -2.74 4.76
N ALA A 55 17.30 -1.94 5.73
CA ALA A 55 15.87 -1.79 6.04
C ALA A 55 15.06 -1.21 4.86
N VAL A 56 15.66 -0.31 4.08
CA VAL A 56 15.03 0.20 2.84
C VAL A 56 14.92 -0.89 1.78
N ILE A 57 15.94 -1.75 1.63
CA ILE A 57 15.89 -2.89 0.70
C ILE A 57 14.76 -3.84 1.12
N ASP A 58 14.67 -4.18 2.41
CA ASP A 58 13.64 -5.05 2.96
C ASP A 58 12.22 -4.50 2.71
N LEU A 59 12.01 -3.21 2.97
CA LEU A 59 10.75 -2.54 2.65
C LEU A 59 10.39 -2.66 1.17
N LEU A 60 11.34 -2.40 0.27
CA LEU A 60 11.07 -2.46 -1.18
C LEU A 60 10.83 -3.89 -1.68
N LEU A 61 11.39 -4.90 -1.00
CA LEU A 61 11.08 -6.31 -1.23
C LEU A 61 9.64 -6.61 -0.82
N VAL A 62 9.24 -6.25 0.42
CA VAL A 62 7.86 -6.45 0.91
C VAL A 62 6.83 -5.79 -0.01
N VAL A 63 7.09 -4.55 -0.45
CA VAL A 63 6.24 -3.83 -1.40
C VAL A 63 6.10 -4.59 -2.71
N SER A 64 7.20 -5.12 -3.25
CA SER A 64 7.19 -5.84 -4.52
C SER A 64 6.42 -7.14 -4.43
N GLU A 65 6.62 -7.89 -3.35
CA GLU A 65 5.94 -9.17 -3.12
C GLU A 65 4.44 -8.96 -2.89
N LEU A 66 4.03 -7.99 -2.07
CA LEU A 66 2.61 -7.70 -1.84
C LEU A 66 1.88 -7.32 -3.13
N VAL A 67 2.45 -6.40 -3.92
CA VAL A 67 1.82 -5.96 -5.16
C VAL A 67 1.82 -7.06 -6.21
N THR A 68 2.90 -7.85 -6.28
CA THR A 68 2.97 -9.00 -7.18
C THR A 68 1.95 -10.07 -6.81
N ASN A 69 1.75 -10.32 -5.52
CA ASN A 69 0.73 -11.23 -5.02
C ASN A 69 -0.68 -10.74 -5.35
N ALA A 70 -0.98 -9.45 -5.14
CA ALA A 70 -2.27 -8.86 -5.51
C ALA A 70 -2.56 -9.01 -7.02
N ILE A 71 -1.56 -8.78 -7.88
CA ILE A 71 -1.71 -8.89 -9.34
C ILE A 71 -1.86 -10.34 -9.80
N ARG A 72 -1.06 -11.27 -9.26
CA ARG A 72 -1.00 -12.66 -9.73
C ARG A 72 -2.06 -13.56 -9.10
N HIS A 73 -2.40 -13.31 -7.85
CA HIS A 73 -3.21 -14.20 -7.02
C HIS A 73 -4.41 -13.51 -6.39
N GLY A 74 -4.44 -12.18 -6.39
CA GLY A 74 -5.50 -11.37 -5.76
C GLY A 74 -6.54 -10.82 -6.74
N ASP A 75 -6.72 -11.41 -7.91
CA ASP A 75 -7.66 -10.92 -8.95
C ASP A 75 -7.43 -9.44 -9.34
N GLY A 76 -6.18 -8.98 -9.22
CA GLY A 76 -5.74 -7.63 -9.56
C GLY A 76 -5.54 -6.73 -8.35
N LEU A 77 -4.63 -5.76 -8.51
CA LEU A 77 -4.39 -4.72 -7.52
C LEU A 77 -5.55 -3.71 -7.54
N ALA A 78 -6.24 -3.58 -6.41
CA ALA A 78 -7.38 -2.70 -6.24
C ALA A 78 -7.06 -1.43 -5.43
N GLY A 79 -5.97 -1.44 -4.66
CA GLY A 79 -5.54 -0.28 -3.88
C GLY A 79 -4.14 -0.46 -3.32
N PHE A 80 -3.42 0.64 -3.18
CA PHE A 80 -2.10 0.68 -2.56
C PHE A 80 -1.96 1.96 -1.75
N GLU A 81 -1.63 1.82 -0.47
CA GLU A 81 -1.31 2.92 0.42
C GLU A 81 0.01 2.61 1.14
N ALA A 82 0.80 3.65 1.33
CA ALA A 82 2.01 3.61 2.13
C ALA A 82 2.05 4.87 3.00
N ALA A 83 2.44 4.73 4.26
CA ALA A 83 2.54 5.84 5.19
C ALA A 83 3.72 5.65 6.15
N PHE A 84 4.51 6.70 6.33
CA PHE A 84 5.51 6.74 7.39
C PHE A 84 4.83 6.81 8.76
N THR A 85 5.40 6.08 9.70
CA THR A 85 4.99 6.09 11.10
C THR A 85 6.23 6.00 11.99
N ASP A 86 6.05 6.14 13.29
CA ASP A 86 7.13 6.01 14.25
C ASP A 86 7.82 4.64 14.13
N GLY A 87 9.06 4.63 13.64
CA GLY A 87 9.90 3.44 13.53
C GLY A 87 9.73 2.62 12.24
N GLY A 88 8.95 3.05 11.25
CA GLY A 88 8.83 2.30 9.98
C GLY A 88 7.71 2.77 9.05
N VAL A 89 7.35 1.91 8.10
CA VAL A 89 6.32 2.18 7.09
C VAL A 89 5.16 1.20 7.25
N ARG A 90 3.94 1.75 7.30
CA ARG A 90 2.70 0.98 7.16
C ARG A 90 2.34 0.90 5.69
N LEU A 91 2.01 -0.30 5.24
CA LEU A 91 1.51 -0.56 3.89
C LEU A 91 0.11 -1.14 4.01
N ALA A 92 -0.78 -0.74 3.10
CA ALA A 92 -2.06 -1.39 2.86
C ALA A 92 -2.18 -1.71 1.38
N VAL A 93 -2.37 -2.99 1.05
CA VAL A 93 -2.52 -3.46 -0.33
C VAL A 93 -3.86 -4.16 -0.45
N ARG A 94 -4.76 -3.59 -1.24
CA ARG A 94 -6.09 -4.14 -1.51
C ARG A 94 -6.06 -4.93 -2.80
N ASP A 95 -6.62 -6.12 -2.78
CA ASP A 95 -6.84 -6.97 -3.94
C ASP A 95 -8.32 -7.38 -4.03
N ASN A 96 -8.76 -7.89 -5.18
CA ASN A 96 -10.17 -8.23 -5.45
C ASN A 96 -10.55 -9.65 -5.03
N SER A 97 -9.62 -10.44 -4.48
CA SER A 97 -9.85 -11.83 -4.14
C SER A 97 -10.15 -12.02 -2.66
N ASP A 98 -11.19 -12.79 -2.34
CA ASP A 98 -11.49 -13.19 -0.96
C ASP A 98 -10.57 -14.31 -0.44
N VAL A 99 -9.70 -14.85 -1.31
CA VAL A 99 -8.82 -15.97 -0.95
C VAL A 99 -7.70 -15.48 -0.03
N VAL A 100 -7.77 -15.91 1.23
CA VAL A 100 -6.69 -15.70 2.21
C VAL A 100 -5.54 -16.68 1.92
N PRO A 101 -4.27 -16.23 1.92
CA PRO A 101 -3.13 -17.12 1.74
C PRO A 101 -3.14 -18.26 2.76
N ALA A 102 -2.95 -19.52 2.32
CA ALA A 102 -2.98 -20.69 3.21
C ALA A 102 -1.96 -20.61 4.37
N HIS A 103 -0.86 -19.86 4.18
CA HIS A 103 0.19 -19.66 5.16
C HIS A 103 0.03 -18.34 5.94
N ALA A 104 -1.11 -17.66 5.85
CA ALA A 104 -1.39 -16.37 6.49
C ALA A 104 -1.10 -16.36 7.99
N TYR A 105 -1.28 -17.51 8.64
CA TYR A 105 -1.12 -17.68 10.08
C TYR A 105 0.14 -18.51 10.45
N GLY A 106 1.04 -18.74 9.49
CA GLY A 106 2.28 -19.50 9.70
C GLY A 106 3.41 -18.65 10.30
N THR A 107 4.48 -19.31 10.76
CA THR A 107 5.65 -18.69 11.39
C THR A 107 6.62 -17.99 10.42
N GLY A 108 6.28 -17.89 9.13
CA GLY A 108 7.18 -17.39 8.09
C GLY A 108 8.28 -18.38 7.69
N GLU A 109 8.13 -19.66 8.01
CA GLU A 109 9.04 -20.71 7.56
C GLU A 109 9.01 -20.85 6.04
N ILE A 110 10.18 -20.83 5.43
CA ILE A 110 10.35 -21.05 3.99
C ILE A 110 10.13 -22.55 3.71
N PRO A 111 9.17 -22.93 2.85
CA PRO A 111 8.92 -24.33 2.53
C PRO A 111 10.19 -25.03 2.00
N LYS A 112 10.49 -26.23 2.50
CA LYS A 112 11.67 -27.03 2.10
C LYS A 112 11.60 -27.54 0.65
N THR A 113 10.42 -27.51 0.03
CA THR A 113 10.21 -27.83 -1.37
C THR A 113 10.19 -26.56 -2.20
N HIS A 114 11.15 -26.44 -3.14
CA HIS A 114 11.21 -25.43 -4.20
C HIS A 114 9.99 -25.53 -5.13
N GLN A 115 8.81 -25.14 -4.66
CA GLN A 115 7.71 -24.77 -5.53
C GLN A 115 7.89 -23.29 -5.85
N ALA A 116 8.07 -22.97 -7.14
CA ALA A 116 8.44 -21.66 -7.65
C ALA A 116 7.44 -20.50 -7.33
N ASN A 117 6.39 -20.77 -6.55
CA ASN A 117 5.30 -19.83 -6.22
C ASN A 117 5.16 -19.57 -4.70
N GLY A 118 6.13 -19.96 -3.87
CA GLY A 118 5.95 -20.05 -2.40
C GLY A 118 6.72 -19.06 -1.52
N TYR A 119 7.60 -18.21 -2.07
CA TYR A 119 8.52 -17.40 -1.24
C TYR A 119 7.97 -16.06 -0.78
N GLY A 120 7.03 -15.46 -1.54
CA GLY A 120 6.56 -14.09 -1.27
C GLY A 120 5.91 -13.96 0.11
N TRP A 121 5.10 -14.94 0.52
CA TRP A 121 4.40 -14.87 1.80
C TRP A 121 5.30 -15.09 3.03
N PRO A 122 6.18 -16.13 3.08
CA PRO A 122 7.20 -16.24 4.12
C PRO A 122 8.11 -15.01 4.24
N LEU A 123 8.49 -14.39 3.11
CA LEU A 123 9.29 -13.16 3.10
C LEU A 123 8.53 -12.00 3.74
N ILE A 124 7.26 -11.80 3.37
CA ILE A 124 6.41 -10.76 3.97
C ILE A 124 6.31 -10.95 5.49
N ILE A 125 6.06 -12.18 5.97
CA ILE A 125 6.01 -12.48 7.41
C ILE A 125 7.35 -12.17 8.08
N ARG A 126 8.48 -12.53 7.46
CA ARG A 126 9.80 -12.40 8.07
C ARG A 126 10.25 -10.94 8.21
N LEU A 127 9.98 -10.11 7.20
CA LEU A 127 10.45 -8.73 7.14
C LEU A 127 9.44 -7.73 7.75
N SER A 128 8.19 -8.15 7.94
CA SER A 128 7.17 -7.32 8.58
C SER A 128 7.09 -7.63 10.07
N ARG A 129 7.00 -6.59 10.90
CA ARG A 129 6.73 -6.76 12.33
C ARG A 129 5.27 -7.14 12.59
N THR A 130 4.33 -6.65 11.77
CA THR A 130 2.92 -7.03 11.84
C THR A 130 2.38 -7.31 10.45
N VAL A 131 1.53 -8.32 10.33
CA VAL A 131 0.76 -8.65 9.13
C VAL A 131 -0.68 -8.89 9.57
N ALA A 132 -1.64 -8.20 8.96
CA ALA A 132 -3.06 -8.40 9.18
C ALA A 132 -3.77 -8.47 7.82
N ILE A 133 -4.80 -9.30 7.73
CA ILE A 133 -5.61 -9.48 6.54
C ILE A 133 -7.05 -9.14 6.92
N GLU A 134 -7.61 -8.15 6.25
CA GLU A 134 -8.95 -7.65 6.51
C GLU A 134 -9.82 -7.86 5.26
N PRO A 135 -10.80 -8.78 5.30
CA PRO A 135 -11.79 -8.92 4.22
C PRO A 135 -12.61 -7.64 4.07
N CYS A 136 -12.90 -7.23 2.83
CA CYS A 136 -13.71 -6.06 2.54
C CYS A 136 -15.20 -6.44 2.39
N PRO A 137 -16.16 -5.68 2.93
CA PRO A 137 -17.59 -5.99 2.82
C PRO A 137 -18.12 -6.06 1.38
N GLU A 138 -17.50 -5.32 0.46
CA GLU A 138 -17.84 -5.31 -0.97
C GLU A 138 -17.12 -6.39 -1.81
N GLY A 139 -16.33 -7.25 -1.16
CA GLY A 139 -15.47 -8.25 -1.81
C GLY A 139 -14.02 -7.80 -1.93
N GLY A 140 -13.13 -8.79 -1.94
CA GLY A 140 -11.69 -8.63 -1.86
C GLY A 140 -11.18 -8.53 -0.43
N LYS A 141 -9.90 -8.21 -0.30
CA LYS A 141 -9.24 -8.05 1.01
C LYS A 141 -8.19 -6.97 0.97
N THR A 142 -7.90 -6.42 2.13
CA THR A 142 -6.75 -5.53 2.35
C THR A 142 -5.74 -6.23 3.25
N ILE A 143 -4.50 -6.29 2.78
CA ILE A 143 -3.36 -6.79 3.55
C ILE A 143 -2.64 -5.59 4.13
N HIS A 144 -2.64 -5.49 5.45
CA HIS A 144 -1.93 -4.49 6.21
C HIS A 144 -0.62 -5.05 6.71
N VAL A 145 0.49 -4.35 6.45
CA VAL A 145 1.79 -4.71 7.02
C VAL A 145 2.49 -3.51 7.61
N PHE A 146 3.32 -3.75 8.61
CA PHE A 146 4.24 -2.76 9.15
C PHE A 146 5.68 -3.27 9.00
N VAL A 147 6.50 -2.52 8.28
CA VAL A 147 7.92 -2.84 8.04
C VAL A 147 8.78 -1.83 8.81
N PRO A 148 9.65 -2.29 9.73
CA PRO A 148 10.52 -1.39 10.49
C PRO A 148 11.62 -0.77 9.61
N LEU A 149 12.04 0.44 9.94
CA LEU A 149 13.18 1.14 9.32
C LEU A 149 14.29 1.44 10.37
N THR A 150 14.64 0.41 11.15
CA THR A 150 15.53 0.51 12.32
C THR A 150 16.85 -0.19 12.11
#